data_AF-A0A7J8G9J1-F1
#
_entry.id   AF-A0A7J8G9J1-F1
#
_cell.length_a   1.000
_cell.length_b   1.000
_cell.length_c   1.000
_cell.angle_alpha   90.00
_cell.angle_beta   90.00
_cell.angle_gamma   90.00
#
_symmetry.space_group_name_H-M   'P 1'
#
loop_
_entity.id
_entity.type
_entity.pdbx_description
1 polymer ?
#
loop_
_entity_poly.entity_id
_entity_poly.type
_entity_poly.pdbx_seq_one_letter_code
_entity_poly.pdbx_strand_id
1 'polypeptide(L)' 'MWYLFKVMSFILTLGTAHGAFRYKRSVNPEANMNIRQIISYWGYPDEEYNVVTEDGYILGLYRIPYGKTKIGKNSGNI' A
#
# COMPACT_ATOMS: atom_id res chain seq x y z
N MET A 1 39.78 34.02 -11.29
CA MET A 1 39.33 33.08 -12.34
C MET A 1 39.25 31.61 -11.89
N TRP A 2 40.15 31.12 -11.04
CA TRP A 2 40.14 29.71 -10.56
C TRP A 2 38.95 29.34 -9.66
N TYR A 3 38.40 30.30 -8.91
CA TYR A 3 37.27 30.07 -8.01
C TYR A 3 35.98 29.66 -8.72
N LEU A 4 35.74 30.18 -9.94
CA LEU A 4 34.57 29.83 -10.75
C LEU A 4 34.59 28.35 -11.14
N PHE A 5 35.76 27.82 -11.48
CA PHE A 5 35.94 26.40 -11.80
C PHE A 5 35.70 25.51 -10.58
N LYS A 6 36.12 25.93 -9.37
CA LYS A 6 35.85 25.19 -8.13
C LYS A 6 34.37 25.18 -7.76
N VAL A 7 33.66 26.29 -7.93
CA VAL A 7 32.21 26.38 -7.64
C VAL A 7 31.40 25.55 -8.64
N MET A 8 31.75 25.58 -9.93
CA MET A 8 31.11 24.73 -10.95
C MET A 8 31.33 23.24 -10.69
N SER A 9 32.53 22.86 -10.25
CA SER A 9 32.83 21.48 -9.85
C SER A 9 31.98 21.02 -8.67
N PHE A 10 31.77 21.89 -7.67
CA PHE A 10 30.93 21.59 -6.50
C PHE A 10 29.45 21.41 -6.87
N ILE A 11 28.92 22.22 -7.81
CA ILE A 11 27.55 22.10 -8.32
C ILE A 11 27.39 20.81 -9.14
N LEU A 12 28.39 20.42 -9.93
CA LEU A 12 28.38 19.15 -10.69
C LEU A 12 28.41 17.92 -9.77
N THR A 13 29.20 17.94 -8.69
CA THR A 13 29.29 16.83 -7.72
C THR A 13 28.06 16.74 -6.84
N LEU A 14 27.44 17.86 -6.46
CA LEU A 14 26.22 17.86 -5.64
C LEU A 14 24.96 17.55 -6.46
N GLY A 15 24.90 18.03 -7.70
CA GLY A 15 23.78 17.80 -8.62
C GLY A 15 23.65 16.35 -9.10
N THR A 16 24.76 15.61 -9.16
CA THR A 16 24.75 14.17 -9.51
C THR A 16 24.47 13.26 -8.32
N ALA A 17 24.73 13.71 -7.08
CA ALA A 17 24.42 12.95 -5.87
C ALA A 17 22.94 13.03 -5.45
N HIS A 18 22.19 14.06 -5.88
CA HIS A 18 20.77 14.24 -5.53
C HIS A 18 19.78 13.74 -6.60
N GLY A 19 20.27 13.36 -7.78
CA GLY A 19 19.45 12.81 -8.87
C GLY A 19 19.07 11.32 -8.71
N ALA A 20 19.51 10.67 -7.63
CA ALA A 20 19.19 9.27 -7.35
C ALA A 20 17.86 9.09 -6.60
N PHE A 21 16.96 10.10 -6.61
CA PHE A 21 15.57 9.85 -6.26
C PHE A 21 14.95 9.06 -7.42
N ARG A 22 15.23 7.75 -7.43
CA ARG A 22 14.46 6.79 -8.20
C ARG A 22 13.02 7.06 -7.83
N TYR A 23 12.25 7.59 -8.78
CA TYR A 23 10.80 7.62 -8.67
C TYR A 23 10.37 6.17 -8.55
N LYS A 24 10.26 5.69 -7.31
CA LYS A 24 9.84 4.33 -7.02
C LYS A 24 8.39 4.30 -7.45
N ARG A 25 8.14 3.75 -8.64
CA ARG A 25 6.80 3.60 -9.17
C ARG A 25 5.97 2.97 -8.07
N SER A 26 4.93 3.68 -7.61
CA SER A 26 4.04 3.15 -6.59
C SER A 26 3.34 1.93 -7.18
N VAL A 27 3.83 0.74 -6.82
CA VAL A 27 3.17 -0.51 -7.17
C VAL A 27 1.92 -0.59 -6.31
N ASN A 28 0.79 -1.02 -6.90
CA ASN A 28 -0.43 -1.25 -6.14
C ASN A 28 -0.12 -2.21 -4.99
N PRO A 29 -0.36 -1.82 -3.72
CA PRO A 29 0.01 -2.64 -2.57
C PRO A 29 -0.74 -3.98 -2.56
N GLU A 30 -1.92 -4.03 -3.19
CA GLU A 30 -2.72 -5.24 -3.40
C GLU A 30 -1.97 -6.36 -4.13
N ALA A 31 -1.00 -6.02 -4.98
CA ALA A 31 -0.23 -7.01 -5.75
C ALA A 31 0.55 -8.00 -4.86
N ASN A 32 0.83 -7.62 -3.60
CA ASN A 32 1.54 -8.44 -2.63
C ASN A 32 0.68 -8.75 -1.38
N MET A 33 -0.63 -8.57 -1.44
CA MET A 33 -1.55 -8.80 -0.31
C MET A 33 -2.33 -10.11 -0.47
N ASN A 34 -2.60 -10.76 0.66
CA ASN A 34 -3.55 -11.87 0.74
C ASN A 34 -4.99 -11.35 0.66
N ILE A 35 -5.95 -12.21 0.28
CA ILE A 35 -7.37 -11.83 0.09
C ILE A 35 -7.94 -11.08 1.30
N ARG A 36 -7.69 -11.60 2.52
CA ARG A 36 -8.12 -10.94 3.77
C ARG A 36 -7.54 -9.54 3.93
N GLN A 37 -6.25 -9.39 3.65
CA GLN A 37 -5.57 -8.10 3.71
C GLN A 37 -6.14 -7.13 2.70
N ILE A 38 -6.51 -7.57 1.49
CA ILE A 38 -7.18 -6.73 0.49
C ILE A 38 -8.55 -6.26 1.01
N ILE A 39 -9.36 -7.15 1.59
CA ILE A 39 -10.69 -6.83 2.13
C ILE A 39 -10.56 -5.81 3.27
N SER A 40 -9.67 -6.06 4.24
CA SER A 40 -9.43 -5.15 5.36
C SER A 40 -8.77 -3.84 4.93
N TYR A 41 -7.89 -3.85 3.92
CA TYR A 41 -7.24 -2.66 3.35
C TYR A 41 -8.28 -1.66 2.83
N TRP A 42 -9.35 -2.17 2.23
CA TRP A 42 -10.47 -1.33 1.77
C TRP A 42 -11.47 -0.97 2.87
N GLY A 43 -11.28 -1.46 4.09
CA GLY A 43 -12.12 -1.17 5.26
C GLY A 43 -13.42 -1.98 5.32
N TYR A 44 -13.47 -3.13 4.64
CA TYR A 44 -14.60 -4.06 4.74
C TYR A 44 -14.33 -5.13 5.81
N PRO A 45 -15.38 -5.64 6.49
CA PRO A 45 -15.24 -6.82 7.35
C PRO A 45 -14.95 -8.07 6.50
N ASP A 46 -14.05 -8.93 6.96
CA ASP A 46 -13.73 -10.22 6.33
C ASP A 46 -14.17 -11.41 7.20
N GLU A 47 -14.72 -12.43 6.55
CA GLU A 47 -14.97 -13.76 7.10
C GLU A 47 -14.27 -14.81 6.22
N GLU A 48 -13.66 -15.82 6.83
CA GLU A 48 -12.95 -16.90 6.15
C GLU A 48 -13.48 -18.26 6.64
N TYR A 49 -13.84 -19.15 5.71
CA TYR A 49 -14.35 -20.48 6.01
C TYR A 49 -13.62 -21.53 5.19
N ASN A 50 -13.33 -22.67 5.80
CA ASN A 50 -12.82 -23.84 5.09
C ASN A 50 -13.96 -24.85 4.94
N VAL A 51 -14.35 -25.14 3.70
CA VAL A 51 -15.41 -26.09 3.38
C VAL A 51 -14.79 -27.33 2.78
N VAL A 52 -15.17 -28.50 3.28
CA VAL A 52 -14.74 -29.79 2.74
C VAL A 52 -15.77 -30.26 1.72
N THR A 53 -15.34 -30.52 0.50
CA THR A 53 -16.18 -31.08 -0.56
C THR A 53 -16.40 -32.57 -0.37
N GLU A 54 -17.40 -33.15 -1.03
CA GLU A 54 -17.72 -34.58 -0.93
C GLU A 54 -16.55 -35.48 -1.34
N ASP A 55 -15.75 -35.06 -2.31
CA ASP A 55 -14.53 -35.72 -2.78
C ASP A 55 -13.28 -35.41 -1.93
N GLY A 56 -13.43 -34.69 -0.81
CA GLY A 56 -12.40 -34.52 0.21
C GLY A 56 -11.45 -33.34 0.03
N TYR A 57 -11.71 -32.42 -0.90
CA TYR A 57 -10.93 -31.19 -1.05
C TYR A 57 -11.35 -30.13 -0.03
N ILE A 58 -10.39 -29.31 0.43
CA ILE A 58 -10.65 -28.18 1.32
C ILE A 58 -10.64 -26.89 0.51
N LEU A 59 -11.78 -26.21 0.43
CA LEU A 59 -11.94 -24.93 -0.26
C LEU A 59 -11.97 -23.78 0.76
N GLY A 60 -11.06 -22.82 0.59
CA GLY A 60 -11.07 -21.56 1.32
C GLY A 60 -12.08 -20.58 0.72
N LEU A 61 -13.12 -20.23 1.47
CA LEU A 61 -14.14 -19.25 1.11
C LEU A 61 -13.92 -17.95 1.86
N TYR A 62 -13.99 -16.83 1.14
CA TYR A 62 -13.91 -15.47 1.70
C TYR A 62 -15.25 -14.76 1.50
N ARG A 63 -15.79 -14.17 2.57
CA ARG A 63 -17.07 -13.46 2.55
C ARG A 63 -16.92 -12.06 3.15
N ILE A 64 -17.56 -11.10 2.51
CA ILE A 64 -17.76 -9.75 3.05
C ILE A 64 -19.21 -9.68 3.54
N PRO A 65 -19.47 -9.81 4.85
CA PRO A 65 -20.82 -9.99 5.36
C PRO A 65 -21.71 -8.75 5.21
N TYR A 66 -21.11 -7.55 5.28
CA TYR A 66 -21.81 -6.28 5.12
C TYR A 66 -20.86 -5.20 4.56
N GLY A 67 -21.45 -4.13 4.02
CA GLY A 67 -20.70 -3.01 3.47
C GLY A 67 -20.01 -2.17 4.54
N LYS A 68 -19.24 -1.18 4.11
CA LYS A 68 -18.51 -0.28 5.01
C LYS A 68 -19.50 0.50 5.89
N THR A 69 -19.55 0.20 7.18
CA THR A 69 -20.24 1.06 8.14
C THR A 69 -19.54 2.41 8.13
N LYS A 70 -20.21 3.45 7.64
CA LYS A 70 -19.79 4.82 7.94
C LYS A 70 -19.98 4.97 9.45
N ILE A 71 -18.91 4.81 10.24
CA ILE A 71 -18.90 5.36 11.60
C ILE A 71 -19.06 6.86 11.37
N GLY A 72 -20.28 7.35 11.51
CA GLY A 72 -20.58 8.76 11.42
C GLY A 72 -19.68 9.46 12.43
N LYS A 73 -18.83 10.37 11.95
CA LYS A 73 -18.10 11.30 12.79
C LYS A 73 -19.09 12.26 13.44
N ASN A 74 -19.84 11.79 14.43
CA ASN A 74 -20.48 12.64 15.43
C ASN A 74 -19.71 12.45 16.74
N SER A 75 -18.46 12.93 16.73
CA SER A 75 -17.71 13.18 17.95
C SER A 75 -17.17 14.60 17.85
N GLY A 76 -18.09 15.54 18.04
CA GLY A 76 -17.83 16.96 18.15
C GLY A 76 -19.08 17.59 18.73
N ASN A 77 -18.96 18.02 19.99
CA ASN A 77 -19.92 18.82 20.77
C ASN A 77 -20.87 18.01 21.69
N ILE A 78 -20.34 17.61 22.85
CA ILE A 78 -21.01 17.82 24.14
C ILE A 78 -20.03 18.61 25.00
#